data_AF-A0A536A9K6-F1
#
_entry.id   AF-A0A536A9K6-F1
#
_cell.length_a   1.000
_cell.length_b   1.000
_cell.length_c   1.000
_cell.angle_alpha   90.00
_cell.angle_beta   90.00
_cell.angle_gamma   90.00
#
_symmetry.space_group_name_H-M   'P 1'
#
loop_
_entity.id
_entity.type
_entity.pdbx_description
1 polymer ?
#
loop_
_entity_poly.entity_id
_entity_poly.type
_entity_poly.pdbx_seq_one_letter_code
_entity_poly.pdbx_strand_id
1 'polypeptide(L)' 'MGTAQVQVGVGIAYRIRPHDLPTNPQRLWHGIIEEVHPPVCWVRLNEPGYEGLDEMIFFEQIVDTEGGSSYELPSR' A
#
# COMPACT_ATOMS: atom_id res chain seq x y z
N MET A 1 9.83 15.79 8.84
CA MET A 1 9.83 14.38 8.39
C MET A 1 8.38 14.01 8.19
N GLY A 2 7.95 13.80 6.95
CA GLY A 2 6.53 13.65 6.61
C GLY A 2 6.01 12.28 7.01
N THR A 3 4.89 12.23 7.74
CA THR A 3 4.15 10.99 7.98
C THR A 3 3.33 10.69 6.73
N ALA A 4 3.76 9.69 5.97
CA ALA A 4 2.97 9.04 4.93
C ALA A 4 1.65 8.52 5.53
N GLN A 5 0.47 8.85 4.97
CA GLN A 5 -0.80 8.28 5.47
C GLN A 5 -1.40 7.26 4.52
N VAL A 6 -1.94 6.21 5.12
CA VAL A 6 -2.74 5.19 4.47
C VAL A 6 -4.20 5.64 4.54
N GLN A 7 -4.72 6.16 3.42
CA GLN A 7 -6.11 6.59 3.28
C GLN A 7 -6.64 6.23 1.90
N VAL A 8 -7.96 6.09 1.77
CA VAL A 8 -8.60 5.82 0.47
C VAL A 8 -8.26 6.94 -0.51
N GLY A 9 -7.92 6.56 -1.74
CA GLY A 9 -7.51 7.45 -2.81
C GLY A 9 -6.03 7.81 -2.82
N VAL A 10 -5.23 7.41 -1.82
CA VAL A 10 -3.78 7.63 -1.84
C VAL A 10 -3.08 6.57 -2.67
N GLY A 11 -2.17 7.06 -3.53
CA GLY A 11 -1.22 6.22 -4.24
C GLY A 11 -0.16 5.71 -3.28
N ILE A 12 0.18 4.43 -3.34
CA ILE A 12 1.21 3.82 -2.52
C ILE A 12 2.23 3.11 -3.39
N ALA A 13 3.46 3.01 -2.88
CA ALA A 13 4.43 2.02 -3.33
C ALA A 13 4.62 0.97 -2.22
N TYR A 14 4.66 -0.31 -2.57
CA TYR A 14 4.81 -1.40 -1.60
C TYR A 14 5.66 -2.56 -2.11
N ARG A 15 6.08 -3.43 -1.19
CA ARG A 15 6.81 -4.67 -1.48
C ARG A 15 6.02 -5.90 -1.06
N ILE A 16 6.00 -6.91 -1.90
CA ILE A 16 5.43 -8.21 -1.57
C ILE A 16 6.32 -8.93 -0.55
N ARG A 17 5.72 -9.64 0.42
CA ARG A 17 6.48 -10.35 1.44
C ARG A 17 7.23 -11.53 0.82
N PRO A 18 8.41 -11.91 1.35
CA PRO A 18 9.12 -13.10 0.88
C PRO A 18 8.28 -14.38 0.92
N HIS A 19 7.30 -14.47 1.84
CA HIS A 19 6.43 -15.63 2.01
C HIS A 19 5.42 -15.83 0.86
N ASP A 20 5.17 -14.78 0.07
CA ASP A 20 4.34 -14.83 -1.14
C ASP A 20 5.17 -15.18 -2.40
N LEU A 21 6.44 -15.56 -2.20
CA LEU A 21 7.38 -15.99 -3.23
C LEU A 21 7.49 -15.02 -4.43
N PRO A 22 7.76 -13.72 -4.20
CA PRO A 22 7.90 -12.77 -5.29
C PRO A 22 9.09 -13.15 -6.17
N THR A 23 8.90 -13.14 -7.49
CA THR A 23 9.97 -13.38 -8.47
C THR A 23 11.10 -12.35 -8.37
N ASN A 24 10.79 -11.14 -7.87
CA ASN A 24 11.78 -10.12 -7.55
C ASN A 24 11.44 -9.44 -6.21
N PRO A 25 12.16 -9.76 -5.11
CA PRO A 25 11.91 -9.19 -3.78
C PRO A 25 12.16 -7.68 -3.66
N GLN A 26 12.90 -7.09 -4.60
CA GLN A 26 13.21 -5.65 -4.62
C GLN A 26 12.21 -4.86 -5.48
N ARG A 27 11.31 -5.54 -6.20
CA ARG A 27 10.31 -4.88 -7.03
C ARG A 27 9.35 -4.09 -6.15
N LEU A 28 9.14 -2.83 -6.54
CA LEU A 28 8.08 -2.00 -6.01
C LEU A 28 6.83 -2.15 -6.88
N TRP A 29 5.70 -2.30 -6.21
CA TRP A 29 4.37 -2.28 -6.79
C TRP A 29 3.67 -0.99 -6.39
N HIS A 30 2.79 -0.51 -7.25
CA HIS A 30 2.12 0.77 -7.13
C HIS A 30 0.62 0.58 -7.29
N GLY A 31 -0.14 1.18 -6.41
CA GLY A 31 -1.58 1.13 -6.52
C GLY A 31 -2.23 2.24 -5.72
N ILE A 32 -3.55 2.31 -5.83
CA ILE A 32 -4.36 3.30 -5.12
C ILE A 32 -5.16 2.55 -4.07
N ILE A 33 -5.12 3.03 -2.82
CA ILE A 33 -5.92 2.45 -1.75
C ILE A 33 -7.41 2.67 -2.04
N GLU A 34 -8.18 1.60 -2.01
CA GLU A 34 -9.64 1.63 -2.17
C GLU A 34 -10.37 1.46 -0.83
N GLU A 35 -9.81 0.65 0.08
CA GLU A 35 -10.36 0.43 1.41
C GLU A 35 -9.25 0.35 2.48
N VAL A 36 -9.54 0.78 3.70
CA VAL A 36 -8.60 0.76 4.84
C VAL A 36 -9.23 0.01 6.01
N HIS A 37 -8.63 -1.12 6.40
CA HIS A 37 -9.06 -1.96 7.51
C HIS A 37 -7.85 -2.35 8.36
N PRO A 38 -7.46 -1.58 9.39
CA PRO A 38 -6.24 -1.85 10.15
C PRO A 38 -6.13 -3.31 10.63
N PRO A 39 -5.00 -4.00 10.40
CA PRO A 39 -3.69 -3.48 9.94
C PRO A 39 -3.44 -3.59 8.42
N VAL A 40 -4.48 -3.73 7.60
CA VAL A 40 -4.40 -3.92 6.15
C VAL A 40 -5.17 -2.85 5.37
N CYS A 41 -4.90 -2.73 4.08
CA CYS A 41 -5.69 -1.96 3.12
C CYS A 41 -5.88 -2.77 1.84
N TRP A 42 -6.96 -2.50 1.12
CA TRP A 42 -7.16 -3.00 -0.23
C TRP A 42 -6.71 -1.95 -1.22
N VAL A 43 -5.98 -2.38 -2.23
CA VAL A 43 -5.26 -1.53 -3.17
C VAL A 43 -5.58 -2.00 -4.58
N ARG A 44 -6.07 -1.09 -5.41
CA ARG A 44 -6.23 -1.33 -6.84
C ARG A 44 -4.91 -1.12 -7.55
N LEU A 45 -4.50 -2.12 -8.32
CA LEU A 45 -3.23 -2.13 -9.06
C LEU A 45 -3.31 -1.26 -10.30
N ASN A 46 -2.21 -0.53 -10.56
CA ASN A 46 -2.06 0.35 -11.72
C ASN A 46 -1.04 -0.18 -12.74
N GLU A 47 -0.44 -1.34 -12.49
CA GLU A 47 0.59 -1.95 -13.33
C GLU A 47 0.04 -2.47 -14.66
N PRO A 48 0.82 -2.31 -15.75
CA PRO A 48 0.52 -2.97 -17.01
C PRO A 48 0.34 -4.48 -16.86
N GLY A 49 -0.84 -4.98 -17.26
CA GLY A 49 -1.23 -6.39 -17.19
C GLY A 49 -1.94 -6.80 -15.90
N TYR A 50 -2.14 -5.86 -14.97
CA TYR A 50 -2.82 -6.08 -13.69
C TYR A 50 -3.87 -5.00 -13.39
N GLU A 51 -4.18 -4.15 -14.37
CA GLU A 51 -5.06 -3.01 -14.18
C GLU A 51 -6.46 -3.43 -13.71
N GLY A 52 -6.93 -2.82 -12.63
CA GLY A 52 -8.27 -3.09 -12.08
C GLY A 52 -8.38 -4.36 -11.26
N LEU A 53 -7.27 -5.02 -10.94
CA LEU A 53 -7.21 -6.03 -9.89
C LEU A 53 -6.98 -5.37 -8.53
N ASP A 54 -7.55 -5.97 -7.50
CA ASP A 54 -7.40 -5.52 -6.12
C ASP A 54 -6.53 -6.50 -5.33
N GLU A 55 -5.68 -5.95 -4.46
CA GLU A 55 -4.79 -6.72 -3.61
C GLU A 55 -4.88 -6.22 -2.16
N MET A 56 -4.90 -7.16 -1.20
CA MET A 56 -4.84 -6.84 0.21
C MET A 56 -3.38 -6.70 0.65
N ILE A 57 -3.01 -5.50 1.12
CA ILE A 57 -1.65 -5.15 1.51
C ILE A 57 -1.60 -4.80 2.99
N PHE A 58 -0.60 -5.32 3.71
CA PHE A 58 -0.35 -4.92 5.09
C PHE A 58 0.34 -3.55 5.14
N PHE A 59 0.03 -2.73 6.15
CA PHE A 59 0.65 -1.39 6.27
C PHE A 59 2.18 -1.44 6.31
N GLU A 60 2.76 -2.49 6.89
CA GLU A 60 4.22 -2.67 6.94
C GLU A 60 4.88 -2.93 5.58
N GLN A 61 4.10 -3.30 4.56
CA GLN A 61 4.60 -3.52 3.20
C GLN A 61 4.71 -2.21 2.42
N ILE A 62 4.02 -1.16 2.87
CA ILE A 62 4.01 0.16 2.25
C ILE A 62 5.37 0.81 2.50
N VAL A 63 6.06 1.14 1.41
CA VAL A 63 7.37 1.79 1.44
C VAL A 63 7.29 3.29 1.18
N ASP A 64 6.25 3.75 0.47
CA ASP A 64 6.03 5.17 0.17
C ASP A 64 4.54 5.46 -0.09
N THR A 65 4.13 6.73 0.05
CA THR A 65 2.78 7.20 -0.25
C THR A 65 2.82 8.52 -1.01
N GLU A 66 2.12 8.59 -2.13
CA GLU A 66 1.97 9.80 -2.94
C GLU A 66 0.76 10.62 -2.44
N GLY A 67 1.03 11.69 -1.67
CA GLY A 67 0.04 12.71 -1.28
C GLY A 67 -0.46 12.58 0.17
N GLY A 68 0.08 13.43 1.08
CA GLY A 68 -0.29 13.43 2.50
C GLY A 68 -1.34 14.48 2.93
N SER A 69 -2.22 14.12 3.88
CA SER A 69 -2.58 14.86 5.11
C SER A 69 -3.00 13.92 6.28
N SER A 70 -2.42 14.16 7.48
CA SER A 70 -2.19 13.29 8.65
C SER A 70 -3.40 12.74 9.44
N TYR A 71 -3.27 11.53 9.99
CA TYR A 71 -4.05 11.03 11.13
C TYR A 71 -3.15 10.42 12.23
N GLU A 72 -3.48 10.70 13.49
CA GLU A 72 -2.88 10.09 14.68
C GLU A 72 -3.56 8.75 15.00
N LEU A 73 -2.76 7.70 15.15
CA LEU A 73 -3.22 6.45 15.77
C LEU A 73 -3.46 6.70 17.26
N PRO A 74 -4.55 6.18 17.87
CA PRO A 74 -4.69 6.22 19.31
C PRO A 74 -3.58 5.37 19.94
N SER A 75 -2.67 6.03 20.65
CA SER A 75 -1.76 5.41 21.60
C SER A 75 -2.59 4.55 22.56
N ARG A 76 -2.32 3.25 22.62
CA ARG A 76 -2.84 2.39 23.69
C ARG A 76 -2.36 2.86 25.05
#